data_AF-A0A7S0FCV7-F1
#
_entry.id   AF-A0A7S0FCV7-F1
#
_cell.length_a   1.000
_cell.length_b   1.000
_cell.length_c   1.000
_cell.angle_alpha   90.00
_cell.angle_beta   90.00
_cell.angle_gamma   90.00
#
_symmetry.space_group_name_H-M   'P 1'
#
loop_
_entity.id
_entity.type
_entity.pdbx_description
1 polymer ?
#
loop_
_entity_poly.entity_id
_entity_poly.type
_entity_poly.pdbx_seq_one_letter_code
_entity_poly.pdbx_strand_id
1 'polypeptide(L)'
;QLTHSSRNVIYAKDGAYRMDSAAAGAADFELVHTHPVIELDADGCLEKVVQSETKRGVCALPYDTYERFMAAYRLWTDLVEQPQFVCNFAWPEHSIVAMNNWRVLHGRASVPPGMERTMCFAYVMKTIFENRYRLLKQRQVEKKDPLMNDKWLTRVPNQVLQTLVL
;
A
#
# COMPACT_ATOMS: atom_id res chain seq x y z
N GLN A 1 5.40 15.97 -9.83
CA GLN A 1 5.53 14.55 -9.44
C GLN A 1 6.74 14.42 -8.54
N LEU A 2 6.75 13.42 -7.65
CA LEU A 2 7.85 13.14 -6.73
C LEU A 2 8.50 11.80 -7.13
N THR A 3 9.80 11.71 -6.92
CA THR A 3 10.55 10.47 -7.14
C THR A 3 10.73 9.76 -5.80
N HIS A 4 10.37 8.49 -5.74
CA HIS A 4 10.82 7.61 -4.66
C HIS A 4 11.84 6.60 -5.20
N SER A 5 12.88 6.35 -4.42
CA SER A 5 13.91 5.36 -4.66
C SER A 5 13.99 4.39 -3.50
N SER A 6 14.13 3.11 -3.80
CA SER A 6 14.37 2.07 -2.78
C SER A 6 15.52 1.19 -3.22
N ARG A 7 16.56 1.11 -2.38
CA ARG A 7 17.66 0.17 -2.61
C ARG A 7 17.13 -1.26 -2.62
N ASN A 8 17.63 -2.04 -3.55
CA ASN A 8 17.28 -3.42 -3.77
C ASN A 8 18.56 -4.22 -4.09
N VAL A 9 18.56 -5.49 -3.70
CA VAL A 9 19.71 -6.42 -3.81
C VAL A 9 19.29 -7.78 -4.37
N ILE A 10 18.15 -7.86 -5.07
CA ILE A 10 17.62 -9.11 -5.64
C ILE A 10 18.35 -9.57 -6.91
N TYR A 11 19.33 -8.83 -7.41
CA TYR A 11 20.14 -9.22 -8.57
C TYR A 11 21.61 -9.36 -8.18
N ALA A 12 22.29 -10.33 -8.79
CA ALA A 12 23.73 -10.43 -8.78
C ALA A 12 24.36 -9.40 -9.74
N LYS A 13 25.68 -9.20 -9.64
CA LYS A 13 26.44 -8.29 -10.54
C LYS A 13 26.35 -8.65 -12.02
N ASP A 14 26.06 -9.90 -12.35
CA ASP A 14 25.83 -10.38 -13.72
C ASP A 14 24.36 -10.23 -14.18
N GLY A 15 23.48 -9.70 -13.33
CA GLY A 15 22.06 -9.52 -13.61
C GLY A 15 21.17 -10.72 -13.28
N ALA A 16 21.71 -11.83 -12.78
CA ALA A 16 20.90 -12.98 -12.40
C ALA A 16 20.03 -12.68 -11.18
N TYR A 17 18.76 -13.10 -11.22
CA TYR A 17 17.84 -12.97 -10.08
C TYR A 17 18.29 -13.86 -8.91
N ARG A 18 18.11 -13.33 -7.69
CA ARG A 18 18.45 -13.98 -6.43
C ARG A 18 17.30 -13.92 -5.45
N MET A 19 16.98 -15.05 -4.84
CA MET A 19 15.96 -15.11 -3.77
C MET A 19 16.50 -14.63 -2.42
N ASP A 20 17.79 -14.82 -2.15
CA ASP A 20 18.42 -14.42 -0.89
C ASP A 20 19.13 -13.07 -1.04
N SER A 21 18.63 -12.06 -0.33
CA SER A 21 19.21 -10.72 -0.26
C SER A 21 20.56 -10.67 0.49
N ALA A 22 20.91 -11.69 1.29
CA ALA A 22 22.09 -11.70 2.14
C ALA A 22 23.32 -12.41 1.54
N ALA A 23 23.17 -13.19 0.47
CA ALA A 23 24.29 -13.91 -0.13
C ALA A 23 25.33 -12.99 -0.81
N ALA A 24 26.60 -13.42 -0.88
CA ALA A 24 27.69 -12.63 -1.46
C ALA A 24 27.47 -12.31 -2.96
N GLY A 25 27.97 -11.16 -3.43
CA GLY A 25 27.93 -10.80 -4.86
C GLY A 25 26.65 -10.08 -5.33
N ALA A 26 25.91 -9.45 -4.42
CA ALA A 26 24.75 -8.63 -4.78
C ALA A 26 25.20 -7.40 -5.59
N ALA A 27 24.38 -7.02 -6.56
CA ALA A 27 24.45 -5.72 -7.19
C ALA A 27 23.53 -4.77 -6.41
N ASP A 28 24.09 -3.66 -5.94
CA ASP A 28 23.27 -2.56 -5.46
C ASP A 28 22.62 -1.87 -6.66
N PHE A 29 21.29 -1.82 -6.66
CA PHE A 29 20.54 -0.98 -7.56
C PHE A 29 19.35 -0.37 -6.83
N GLU A 30 18.78 0.69 -7.40
CA GLU A 30 17.59 1.32 -6.85
C GLU A 30 16.40 1.08 -7.76
N LEU A 31 15.29 0.63 -7.18
CA LEU A 31 14.00 0.77 -7.82
C LEU A 31 13.60 2.24 -7.71
N VAL A 32 13.57 2.93 -8.84
CA VAL A 32 13.22 4.36 -8.93
C VAL A 32 11.87 4.50 -9.60
N HIS A 33 10.97 5.27 -8.99
CA HIS A 33 9.63 5.49 -9.50
C HIS A 33 9.24 6.96 -9.32
N THR A 34 8.80 7.60 -10.40
CA THR A 34 8.30 8.98 -10.40
C THR A 34 6.80 8.96 -10.58
N HIS A 35 6.09 9.61 -9.65
CA HIS A 35 4.63 9.54 -9.59
C HIS A 35 4.04 10.78 -8.88
N PRO A 36 2.75 11.06 -9.02
CA PRO A 36 2.09 12.05 -8.16
C PRO A 36 2.00 11.53 -6.72
N VAL A 37 1.97 12.44 -5.73
CA VAL A 37 1.71 12.08 -4.33
C VAL A 37 0.24 11.66 -4.16
N ILE A 38 -0.66 12.33 -4.89
CA ILE A 38 -2.09 12.07 -4.94
C ILE A 38 -2.42 11.66 -6.37
N GLU A 39 -2.74 10.38 -6.56
CA GLU A 39 -3.11 9.78 -7.83
C GLU A 39 -4.64 9.75 -7.96
N LEU A 40 -5.14 10.25 -9.09
CA LEU A 40 -6.55 10.31 -9.41
C LEU A 40 -6.87 9.36 -10.56
N ASP A 41 -8.05 8.76 -10.52
CA ASP A 41 -8.57 7.97 -11.64
C ASP A 41 -9.07 8.87 -12.80
N ALA A 42 -9.60 8.24 -13.84
CA ALA A 42 -10.10 8.93 -15.03
C ALA A 42 -11.28 9.88 -14.74
N ASP A 43 -12.02 9.64 -13.65
CA ASP A 43 -13.15 10.46 -13.22
C ASP A 43 -12.71 11.56 -12.21
N GLY A 44 -11.42 11.65 -11.92
CA GLY A 44 -10.85 12.62 -10.98
C GLY A 44 -11.03 12.23 -9.50
N CYS A 45 -11.42 10.98 -9.21
CA CYS A 45 -11.55 10.49 -7.86
C CYS A 45 -10.21 9.99 -7.32
N LEU A 46 -10.00 10.11 -6.01
CA LEU A 46 -8.77 9.65 -5.35
C LEU A 46 -8.62 8.12 -5.47
N GLU A 47 -7.63 7.68 -6.25
CA GLU A 47 -7.29 6.27 -6.40
C GLU A 47 -6.25 5.83 -5.38
N LYS A 48 -5.17 6.62 -5.23
CA LYS A 48 -4.00 6.23 -4.43
C LYS A 48 -3.24 7.42 -3.88
N VAL A 49 -2.70 7.26 -2.68
CA VAL A 49 -1.76 8.18 -2.05
C VAL A 49 -0.39 7.49 -1.98
N VAL A 50 0.66 8.16 -2.44
CA VAL A 50 2.01 7.62 -2.47
C VAL A 50 2.99 8.59 -1.82
N GLN A 51 3.35 8.31 -0.57
CA GLN A 51 4.18 9.17 0.26
C GLN A 51 5.15 8.34 1.11
N SER A 52 6.45 8.63 1.02
CA SER A 52 7.47 8.04 1.87
C SER A 52 8.72 8.92 1.92
N GLU A 53 8.87 9.70 2.98
CA GLU A 53 10.00 10.63 3.13
C GLU A 53 11.36 9.91 3.16
N THR A 54 11.43 8.72 3.78
CA THR A 54 12.66 7.90 3.84
C THR A 54 13.09 7.34 2.49
N LYS A 55 12.20 7.33 1.49
CA LYS A 55 12.48 6.87 0.14
C LYS A 55 12.58 8.03 -0.85
N ARG A 56 12.57 9.29 -0.39
CA ARG A 56 12.56 10.44 -1.30
C ARG A 56 13.84 10.47 -2.14
N GLY A 57 13.67 10.36 -3.45
CA GLY A 57 14.73 10.48 -4.44
C GLY A 57 14.90 11.91 -4.94
N VAL A 58 15.76 12.08 -5.95
CA VAL A 58 16.00 13.38 -6.59
C VAL A 58 14.74 13.87 -7.30
N CYS A 59 14.41 15.14 -7.09
CA CYS A 59 13.27 15.79 -7.71
C CYS A 59 13.60 16.22 -9.15
N ALA A 60 12.85 15.71 -10.14
CA ALA A 60 13.00 16.06 -11.55
C ALA A 60 11.97 17.10 -12.02
N LEU A 61 11.62 18.05 -11.16
CA LEU A 61 10.65 19.10 -11.48
C LEU A 61 11.31 20.25 -12.27
N PRO A 62 10.59 20.84 -13.25
CA PRO A 62 11.02 22.10 -13.86
C PRO A 62 11.23 23.18 -12.81
N TYR A 63 12.30 23.97 -12.96
CA TYR A 63 12.70 25.02 -12.02
C TYR A 63 11.53 25.96 -11.67
N ASP A 64 10.81 26.44 -12.68
CA ASP A 64 9.70 27.40 -12.51
C ASP A 64 8.49 26.84 -11.75
N THR A 65 8.41 25.51 -11.60
CA THR A 65 7.31 24.84 -10.88
C THR A 65 7.71 24.41 -9.47
N TYR A 66 9.01 24.38 -9.16
CA TYR A 66 9.55 23.78 -7.95
C TYR A 66 8.99 24.44 -6.68
N GLU A 67 9.04 25.76 -6.58
CA GLU A 67 8.59 26.49 -5.39
C GLU A 67 7.11 26.25 -5.09
N ARG A 68 6.27 26.30 -6.14
CA ARG A 68 4.82 26.03 -6.01
C ARG A 68 4.56 24.59 -5.59
N PHE A 69 5.30 23.64 -6.15
CA PHE A 69 5.19 22.24 -5.75
C PHE A 69 5.61 22.04 -4.30
N MET A 70 6.73 22.63 -3.88
CA MET A 70 7.24 22.48 -2.51
C MET A 70 6.32 23.14 -1.49
N ALA A 71 5.68 24.27 -1.82
CA ALA A 71 4.65 24.86 -0.97
C ALA A 71 3.46 23.91 -0.75
N ALA A 72 2.96 23.29 -1.84
CA ALA A 72 1.89 22.30 -1.75
C ALA A 72 2.32 21.01 -1.00
N TYR A 73 3.55 20.56 -1.23
CA TYR A 73 4.10 19.38 -0.56
C TYR A 73 4.26 19.60 0.94
N ARG A 74 4.75 20.77 1.37
CA ARG A 74 4.84 21.13 2.80
C ARG A 74 3.47 21.15 3.46
N LEU A 75 2.49 21.79 2.82
CA LEU A 75 1.12 21.78 3.32
C LEU A 75 0.58 20.34 3.46
N TRP A 76 0.83 19.48 2.48
CA TRP A 76 0.45 18.08 2.55
C TRP A 76 1.13 17.34 3.71
N THR A 77 2.44 17.47 3.88
CA THR A 77 3.17 16.81 4.97
C THR A 77 2.73 17.32 6.34
N ASP A 78 2.45 18.62 6.46
CA ASP A 78 1.94 19.20 7.70
C ASP A 78 0.53 18.69 8.02
N LEU A 79 -0.33 18.56 7.00
CA LEU A 79 -1.68 18.02 7.15
C LEU A 79 -1.69 16.57 7.63
N VAL A 80 -0.88 15.69 7.05
CA VAL A 80 -0.89 14.26 7.42
C VAL A 80 -0.40 14.00 8.85
N GLU A 81 0.30 14.95 9.46
CA GLU A 81 0.76 14.87 10.84
C GLU A 81 -0.21 15.52 11.84
N GLN A 82 -1.30 16.18 11.39
CA GLN A 82 -2.22 16.83 12.32
C GLN A 82 -2.95 15.80 13.21
N PRO A 83 -3.07 16.05 14.53
CA PRO A 83 -3.62 15.08 15.47
C PRO A 83 -5.01 14.55 15.12
N GLN A 84 -5.87 15.35 14.48
CA GLN A 84 -7.20 14.88 14.09
C GLN A 84 -7.22 13.84 12.96
N PHE A 85 -6.11 13.70 12.21
CA PHE A 85 -5.97 12.70 11.14
C PHE A 85 -5.13 11.49 11.56
N VAL A 86 -4.57 11.50 12.79
CA VAL A 86 -3.67 10.46 13.29
C VAL A 86 -4.41 9.56 14.28
N CYS A 87 -4.42 8.26 14.01
CA CYS A 87 -4.90 7.25 14.95
C CYS A 87 -3.73 6.52 15.60
N ASN A 88 -3.54 6.73 16.90
CA ASN A 88 -2.52 6.05 17.69
C ASN A 88 -3.11 4.82 18.37
N PHE A 89 -2.43 3.69 18.27
CA PHE A 89 -2.82 2.46 18.97
C PHE A 89 -1.60 1.62 19.34
N ALA A 90 -1.73 0.81 20.39
CA ALA A 90 -0.72 -0.16 20.76
C ALA A 90 -0.82 -1.40 19.86
N TRP A 91 0.31 -1.89 19.38
CA TRP A 91 0.39 -3.13 18.61
C TRP A 91 1.05 -4.23 19.47
N PRO A 92 0.26 -5.04 20.19
CA PRO A 92 0.80 -6.10 21.05
C PRO A 92 1.30 -7.30 20.25
N GLU A 93 2.10 -8.14 20.90
CA GLU A 93 2.55 -9.42 20.35
C GLU A 93 1.38 -10.30 19.92
N HIS A 94 1.62 -11.12 18.90
CA HIS A 94 0.63 -12.06 18.34
C HIS A 94 -0.64 -11.41 17.78
N SER A 95 -0.62 -10.11 17.51
CA SER A 95 -1.69 -9.41 16.82
C SER A 95 -1.28 -8.93 15.43
N ILE A 96 -2.27 -8.67 14.57
CA ILE A 96 -2.06 -8.31 13.17
C ILE A 96 -2.76 -6.98 12.89
N VAL A 97 -2.05 -6.10 12.20
CA VAL A 97 -2.62 -4.90 11.58
C VAL A 97 -2.68 -5.14 10.07
N ALA A 98 -3.88 -5.01 9.51
CA ALA A 98 -4.11 -5.05 8.07
C ALA A 98 -4.68 -3.70 7.63
N MET A 99 -4.13 -3.13 6.56
CA MET A 99 -4.52 -1.81 6.06
C MET A 99 -4.46 -1.73 4.54
N ASN A 100 -5.21 -0.80 3.97
CA ASN A 100 -5.09 -0.46 2.56
C ASN A 100 -3.90 0.50 2.38
N ASN A 101 -2.76 -0.05 1.97
CA ASN A 101 -1.52 0.70 1.74
C ASN A 101 -1.59 1.71 0.57
N TRP A 102 -2.67 1.72 -0.22
CA TRP A 102 -2.91 2.77 -1.23
C TRP A 102 -3.58 4.01 -0.65
N ARG A 103 -4.02 3.97 0.60
CA ARG A 103 -4.80 5.05 1.21
C ARG A 103 -4.32 5.46 2.59
N VAL A 104 -3.95 4.48 3.41
CA VAL A 104 -3.52 4.71 4.80
C VAL A 104 -2.00 4.86 4.85
N LEU A 105 -1.55 6.06 5.21
CA LEU A 105 -0.17 6.28 5.63
C LEU A 105 0.02 5.73 7.04
N HIS A 106 1.20 5.21 7.32
CA HIS A 106 1.53 4.65 8.62
C HIS A 106 2.95 5.02 9.02
N GLY A 107 3.13 5.23 10.31
CA GLY A 107 4.42 5.45 10.95
C GLY A 107 4.52 4.61 12.21
N ARG A 108 5.60 4.78 12.94
CA ARG A 108 5.77 4.17 14.26
C ARG A 108 6.40 5.18 15.21
N ALA A 109 6.00 5.11 16.48
CA ALA A 109 6.69 5.83 17.53
C ALA A 109 8.14 5.33 17.66
N SER A 110 9.03 6.18 18.17
CA SER A 110 10.41 5.82 18.49
C SER A 110 10.45 4.65 19.46
N VAL A 111 11.32 3.68 19.18
CA VAL A 111 11.57 2.54 20.08
C VAL A 111 12.64 2.97 21.10
N PRO A 112 12.39 2.85 22.42
CA PRO A 112 13.39 3.18 23.43
C PRO A 112 14.70 2.41 23.23
N PRO A 113 15.86 3.01 23.52
CA PRO A 113 17.14 2.29 23.49
C PRO A 113 17.09 1.02 24.34
N GLY A 114 17.60 -0.09 23.81
CA GLY A 114 17.63 -1.39 24.50
C GLY A 114 16.33 -2.19 24.46
N MET A 115 15.24 -1.67 23.89
CA MET A 115 14.02 -2.45 23.67
C MET A 115 14.13 -3.26 22.38
N GLU A 116 14.15 -4.59 22.51
CA GLU A 116 14.06 -5.48 21.36
C GLU A 116 12.62 -5.52 20.82
N ARG A 117 12.49 -5.52 19.49
CA ARG A 117 11.21 -5.62 18.81
C ARG A 117 11.38 -6.33 17.48
N THR A 118 10.65 -7.43 17.28
CA THR A 118 10.58 -8.15 16.01
C THR A 118 9.19 -8.00 15.42
N MET A 119 9.13 -7.69 14.12
CA MET A 119 7.87 -7.53 13.39
C MET A 119 7.96 -8.29 12.07
N CYS A 120 6.87 -8.95 11.69
CA CYS A 120 6.74 -9.63 10.42
C CYS A 120 5.80 -8.84 9.52
N PHE A 121 6.23 -8.57 8.28
CA PHE A 121 5.46 -7.81 7.30
C PHE A 121 5.22 -8.65 6.06
N ALA A 122 4.03 -8.48 5.46
CA ALA A 122 3.70 -9.07 4.18
C ALA A 122 2.79 -8.11 3.41
N TYR A 123 2.82 -8.22 2.08
CA TYR A 123 1.90 -7.51 1.20
C TYR A 123 1.01 -8.52 0.48
N VAL A 124 -0.23 -8.12 0.23
CA VAL A 124 -1.16 -8.84 -0.63
C VAL A 124 -1.61 -7.93 -1.76
N MET A 125 -1.71 -8.47 -2.97
CA MET A 125 -2.26 -7.72 -4.09
C MET A 125 -3.75 -7.44 -3.87
N LYS A 126 -4.19 -6.23 -4.19
CA LYS A 126 -5.59 -5.79 -4.08
C LYS A 126 -6.56 -6.77 -4.76
N THR A 127 -6.21 -7.25 -5.96
CA THR A 127 -7.01 -8.20 -6.73
C THR A 127 -7.21 -9.54 -6.01
N ILE A 128 -6.21 -10.05 -5.31
CA ILE A 128 -6.31 -11.28 -4.51
C ILE A 128 -7.30 -11.07 -3.35
N PHE A 129 -7.18 -9.93 -2.66
CA PHE A 129 -8.09 -9.58 -1.57
C PHE A 129 -9.54 -9.44 -2.07
N GLU A 130 -9.76 -8.72 -3.18
CA GLU A 130 -11.08 -8.50 -3.77
C GLU A 130 -11.74 -9.80 -4.24
N ASN A 131 -10.98 -10.68 -4.89
CA ASN A 131 -11.48 -11.99 -5.31
C ASN A 131 -11.85 -12.86 -4.09
N ARG A 132 -11.06 -12.81 -3.02
CA ARG A 132 -11.38 -13.53 -1.78
C ARG A 132 -12.64 -12.96 -1.13
N TYR A 133 -12.78 -11.64 -1.08
CA TYR A 133 -13.98 -10.98 -0.57
C TYR A 133 -15.22 -11.38 -1.37
N ARG A 134 -15.16 -11.35 -2.70
CA ARG A 134 -16.25 -11.80 -3.59
C ARG A 134 -16.65 -13.24 -3.31
N LEU A 135 -15.70 -14.17 -3.19
CA LEU A 135 -15.98 -15.56 -2.85
C LEU A 135 -16.66 -15.71 -1.48
N LEU A 136 -16.23 -14.94 -0.48
CA LEU A 136 -16.86 -14.96 0.85
C LEU A 136 -18.30 -14.45 0.78
N LYS A 137 -18.58 -13.43 -0.04
CA LYS A 137 -19.94 -12.93 -0.27
C LYS A 137 -20.82 -13.95 -0.98
N GLN A 138 -20.31 -14.60 -2.02
CA GLN A 138 -20.99 -15.73 -2.65
C GLN A 138 -21.36 -16.81 -1.62
N ARG A 139 -20.41 -17.24 -0.79
CA ARG A 139 -20.65 -18.25 0.25
C ARG A 139 -21.65 -17.81 1.33
N GLN A 140 -21.77 -16.50 1.57
CA GLN A 140 -22.81 -15.98 2.47
C GLN A 140 -24.20 -16.16 1.87
N VAL A 141 -24.36 -15.88 0.57
CA VAL A 141 -25.63 -16.12 -0.15
C VAL A 141 -25.96 -17.61 -0.20
N GLU A 142 -25.00 -18.46 -0.57
CA GLU A 142 -25.18 -19.93 -0.63
C GLU A 142 -25.64 -20.53 0.72
N LYS A 143 -25.17 -19.96 1.83
CA LYS A 143 -25.61 -20.36 3.18
C LYS A 143 -27.02 -19.88 3.52
N LYS A 144 -27.44 -18.73 2.99
CA LYS A 144 -28.77 -18.12 3.23
C LYS A 144 -29.85 -18.81 2.39
N ASP A 145 -29.52 -19.13 1.14
CA ASP A 145 -30.39 -19.85 0.20
C ASP A 145 -29.59 -20.92 -0.55
N PRO A 146 -29.72 -22.20 -0.17
CA PRO A 146 -29.03 -23.31 -0.84
C PRO A 146 -29.38 -23.49 -2.33
N LEU A 147 -30.49 -22.91 -2.82
CA LEU A 147 -30.82 -22.92 -4.24
C LEU A 147 -29.93 -21.95 -5.04
N MET A 148 -29.42 -20.90 -4.39
CA MET A 148 -28.47 -19.94 -4.94
C MET A 148 -27.03 -20.47 -4.79
N ASN A 149 -26.62 -21.31 -5.74
CA ASN A 149 -25.28 -21.91 -5.78
C ASN A 149 -24.34 -21.22 -6.80
N ASP A 150 -23.13 -21.75 -6.91
CA ASP A 150 -22.06 -21.26 -7.77
C ASP A 150 -22.45 -21.12 -9.24
N LYS A 151 -23.37 -21.97 -9.74
CA LYS A 151 -23.89 -21.86 -11.12
C LYS A 151 -24.57 -20.52 -11.38
N TRP A 152 -25.24 -19.98 -10.36
CA TRP A 152 -25.93 -18.70 -10.46
C TRP A 152 -25.05 -17.53 -10.05
N LEU A 153 -24.21 -17.70 -9.03
CA LEU A 153 -23.55 -16.58 -8.35
C LEU A 153 -22.18 -16.20 -8.96
N THR A 154 -21.48 -17.14 -9.62
CA THR A 154 -20.10 -16.91 -10.09
C THR A 154 -19.98 -15.76 -11.09
N ARG A 155 -21.00 -15.52 -11.92
CA ARG A 155 -21.02 -14.49 -12.98
C ARG A 155 -21.80 -13.23 -12.63
N VAL A 156 -22.38 -13.16 -11.44
CA VAL A 156 -23.22 -12.02 -11.02
C VAL A 156 -22.34 -10.80 -10.72
N PRO A 157 -22.67 -9.58 -11.20
CA PRO A 157 -21.92 -8.37 -10.85
C PRO A 157 -21.79 -8.18 -9.34
N ASN A 158 -20.67 -7.60 -8.88
CA ASN A 158 -20.43 -7.40 -7.43
C ASN A 158 -21.56 -6.61 -6.75
N GLN A 159 -22.13 -5.62 -7.44
CA GLN A 159 -23.22 -4.79 -6.94
C GLN A 159 -24.47 -5.63 -6.61
N VAL A 160 -24.83 -6.55 -7.52
CA VAL A 160 -25.98 -7.46 -7.34
C VAL A 160 -25.66 -8.52 -6.28
N LEU A 161 -24.44 -9.09 -6.30
CA LEU A 161 -24.04 -10.05 -5.28
C LEU A 161 -24.11 -9.44 -3.88
N GLN A 162 -23.76 -8.17 -3.75
CA GLN A 162 -23.78 -7.45 -2.48
C GLN A 162 -25.21 -7.21 -1.96
N THR A 163 -26.19 -6.96 -2.85
CA THR A 163 -27.59 -6.82 -2.44
C THR A 163 -28.21 -8.13 -1.95
N LEU A 164 -27.70 -9.28 -2.37
CA LEU A 164 -28.19 -10.60 -1.93
C LEU A 164 -27.72 -11.00 -0.53
N VAL A 165 -26.62 -10.38 -0.07
CA VAL A 165 -26.02 -10.65 1.25
C VAL A 165 -26.69 -9.84 2.36
N LEU A 166 -27.20 -8.64 2.04
CA LEU A 166 -27.99 -7.82 2.96
C LEU A 166 -29.33 -8.51 3.30
#